data_AF-A0A3R7UTE9-F1
#
_entry.id   AF-A0A3R7UTE9-F1
#
_cell.length_a   1.000
_cell.length_b   1.000
_cell.length_c   1.000
_cell.angle_alpha   90.00
_cell.angle_beta   90.00
_cell.angle_gamma   90.00
#
_symmetry.space_group_name_H-M   'P 1'
#
loop_
_entity.id
_entity.type
_entity.pdbx_description
1 polymer ?
#
loop_
_entity_poly.entity_id
_entity_poly.type
_entity_poly.pdbx_seq_one_letter_code
_entity_poly.pdbx_strand_id
1 'polypeptide(L)'
;MRKVLLATTALVALGGVSAASADISVSGSAEFQYDSWSGTSADSTSANDTNIAATTDFAISASTVTDNGLTLSARTFQDGAADGSASFAEQGFSISGDFGELGFASDEDADAF
;
A
#
# COMPACT_ATOMS: atom_id res chain seq x y z
N MET A 1 -13.65 25.68 -29.52
CA MET A 1 -13.99 24.93 -28.29
C MET A 1 -12.77 24.94 -27.37
N ARG A 2 -12.85 25.58 -26.20
CA ARG A 2 -11.77 25.53 -25.21
C ARG A 2 -12.01 24.31 -24.31
N LYS A 3 -11.09 23.34 -24.34
CA LYS A 3 -11.15 22.17 -23.48
C LYS A 3 -10.33 22.48 -22.24
N VAL A 4 -10.95 22.44 -21.07
CA VAL A 4 -10.28 22.54 -19.77
C VAL A 4 -10.00 21.11 -19.32
N LEU A 5 -8.72 20.75 -19.19
CA LEU A 5 -8.33 19.51 -18.52
C LEU A 5 -8.35 19.76 -17.02
N LEU A 6 -9.19 19.05 -16.29
CA LEU A 6 -9.35 19.18 -14.84
C LEU A 6 -8.97 17.87 -14.12
N ALA A 7 -7.73 17.39 -14.26
CA ALA A 7 -7.40 16.08 -13.69
C ALA A 7 -5.96 15.92 -13.16
N THR A 8 -5.30 16.96 -12.66
CA THR A 8 -3.99 16.78 -11.97
C THR A 8 -3.78 17.60 -10.69
N THR A 9 -4.77 18.35 -10.19
CA THR A 9 -4.63 19.15 -8.95
C THR A 9 -5.67 18.80 -7.89
N ALA A 10 -5.75 17.53 -7.49
CA ALA A 10 -6.60 17.12 -6.37
C ALA A 10 -5.92 16.08 -5.47
N LEU A 11 -4.68 16.36 -5.05
CA LEU A 11 -4.14 15.78 -3.81
C LEU A 11 -3.14 16.75 -3.19
N VAL A 12 -3.64 17.86 -2.67
CA VAL A 12 -2.88 18.72 -1.74
C VAL A 12 -3.74 18.94 -0.51
N ALA A 13 -3.68 17.97 0.38
CA ALA A 13 -4.17 18.06 1.75
C ALA A 13 -3.19 17.33 2.69
N LEU A 14 -1.90 17.68 2.63
CA LEU A 14 -0.95 17.40 3.71
C LEU A 14 -0.86 18.63 4.64
N GLY A 15 -2.02 19.13 5.07
CA GLY A 15 -2.11 20.19 6.06
C GLY A 15 -2.54 19.59 7.39
N GLY A 16 -1.59 19.32 8.29
CA GLY A 16 -1.93 19.14 9.71
C GLY A 16 -1.31 17.97 10.49
N VAL A 17 -0.26 17.30 10.04
CA VAL A 17 0.45 16.37 10.94
C VAL A 17 1.48 17.14 11.77
N SER A 18 1.03 17.68 12.91
CA SER A 18 1.94 17.84 14.05
C SER A 18 2.25 16.43 14.58
N ALA A 19 3.13 15.71 13.89
CA ALA A 19 3.67 14.44 14.36
C ALA A 19 4.78 14.75 15.36
N ALA A 20 4.58 14.33 16.61
CA ALA A 20 5.63 14.31 17.60
C ALA A 20 6.81 13.45 17.08
N SER A 21 7.95 14.07 16.77
CA SER A 21 9.33 13.51 16.62
C SER A 21 9.54 12.11 16.00
N ALA A 22 8.56 11.57 15.30
CA ALA A 22 8.65 10.35 14.52
C ALA A 22 8.40 10.75 13.06
N ASP A 23 9.33 10.38 12.20
CA ASP A 23 9.20 10.56 10.77
C ASP A 23 8.15 9.54 10.27
N ILE A 24 6.91 10.00 10.13
CA ILE A 24 5.82 9.20 9.57
C ILE A 24 5.81 9.40 8.06
N SER A 25 5.94 8.30 7.32
CA SER A 25 5.83 8.25 5.86
C SER A 25 4.59 7.47 5.46
N VAL A 26 3.85 8.01 4.49
CA VAL A 26 2.70 7.35 3.86
C VAL A 26 2.95 7.29 2.37
N SER A 27 2.93 6.09 1.81
CA SER A 27 3.01 5.85 0.36
C SER A 27 1.85 4.96 -0.08
N GLY A 28 1.52 5.03 -1.36
CA GLY A 28 0.53 4.13 -1.94
C GLY A 28 0.58 4.11 -3.46
N SER A 29 0.04 3.04 -4.02
CA SER A 29 -0.09 2.77 -5.45
C SER A 29 -1.54 2.49 -5.78
N ALA A 30 -1.92 2.74 -7.03
CA ALA A 30 -3.21 2.34 -7.56
C ALA A 30 -3.00 1.80 -8.98
N GLU A 31 -3.52 0.61 -9.24
CA GLU A 31 -3.53 -0.01 -10.55
C GLU A 31 -4.97 -0.21 -11.02
N PHE A 32 -5.17 0.06 -12.31
CA PHE A 32 -6.41 -0.26 -13.00
C PHE A 32 -6.05 -1.16 -14.18
N GLN A 33 -6.65 -2.35 -14.21
CA GLN A 33 -6.42 -3.36 -15.22
C GLN A 33 -7.72 -3.65 -15.97
N TYR A 34 -7.61 -3.67 -17.30
CA TYR A 34 -8.66 -4.07 -18.21
C TYR A 34 -8.11 -5.14 -19.14
N ASP A 35 -8.65 -6.35 -19.01
CA ASP A 35 -8.30 -7.47 -19.87
C ASP A 35 -9.48 -7.80 -20.78
N SER A 36 -9.15 -8.09 -22.04
CA SER A 36 -10.10 -8.61 -23.01
C SER A 36 -9.43 -9.73 -23.79
N TRP A 37 -10.08 -10.87 -23.91
CA TRP A 37 -9.60 -11.99 -24.72
C TRP A 37 -10.67 -12.44 -25.72
N SER A 38 -10.30 -13.32 -26.64
CA SER A 38 -11.26 -13.93 -27.57
C SER A 38 -11.55 -15.36 -27.14
N GLY A 39 -12.82 -15.67 -26.86
CA GLY A 39 -13.26 -17.04 -26.61
C GLY A 39 -13.01 -17.99 -27.80
N THR A 40 -12.92 -19.29 -27.50
CA THR A 40 -12.93 -20.37 -28.50
C THR A 40 -14.37 -20.81 -28.76
N SER A 41 -14.67 -21.46 -29.90
CA SER A 41 -16.02 -21.96 -30.25
C SER A 41 -16.66 -22.95 -29.25
N ALA A 42 -15.93 -23.37 -28.22
CA ALA A 42 -16.40 -24.21 -27.12
C ALA A 42 -16.79 -23.41 -25.86
N ASP A 43 -16.60 -22.09 -25.86
CA ASP A 43 -16.89 -21.23 -24.72
C ASP A 43 -18.40 -21.00 -24.58
N SER A 44 -18.92 -21.05 -23.35
CA SER A 44 -20.36 -20.93 -23.12
C SER A 44 -20.80 -19.49 -23.42
N THR A 45 -21.96 -19.30 -24.03
CA THR A 45 -22.51 -17.97 -24.34
C THR A 45 -22.83 -17.08 -23.11
N SER A 46 -22.49 -17.54 -21.91
CA SER A 46 -22.67 -16.81 -20.63
C SER A 46 -21.36 -16.33 -19.99
N ALA A 47 -20.18 -16.71 -20.50
CA ALA A 47 -18.92 -16.21 -19.99
C ALA A 47 -18.62 -14.83 -20.58
N ASN A 48 -18.17 -13.90 -19.73
CA ASN A 48 -17.74 -12.58 -20.15
C ASN A 48 -16.25 -12.63 -20.48
N ASP A 49 -15.88 -12.35 -21.73
CA ASP A 49 -14.51 -12.32 -22.23
C ASP A 49 -13.74 -11.03 -21.84
N THR A 50 -14.23 -10.34 -20.82
CA THR A 50 -13.63 -9.11 -20.30
C THR A 50 -13.53 -9.15 -18.78
N ASN A 51 -12.42 -8.65 -18.26
CA ASN A 51 -12.16 -8.48 -16.83
C ASN A 51 -11.78 -7.02 -16.55
N ILE A 52 -12.31 -6.48 -15.45
CA ILE A 52 -11.90 -5.18 -14.91
C ILE A 52 -11.48 -5.42 -13.48
N ALA A 53 -10.24 -5.04 -13.15
CA ALA A 53 -9.71 -5.06 -11.81
C ALA A 53 -9.16 -3.68 -11.44
N ALA A 54 -9.34 -3.30 -10.19
CA ALA A 54 -8.69 -2.13 -9.62
C ALA A 54 -8.09 -2.53 -8.28
N THR A 55 -6.78 -2.34 -8.12
CA THR A 55 -6.06 -2.62 -6.88
C THR A 55 -5.44 -1.33 -6.37
N THR A 56 -5.31 -1.22 -5.05
CA THR A 56 -4.63 -0.10 -4.42
C THR A 56 -3.81 -0.63 -3.27
N ASP A 57 -2.56 -0.21 -3.16
CA ASP A 57 -1.69 -0.60 -2.05
C ASP A 57 -1.35 0.63 -1.22
N PHE A 58 -1.24 0.45 0.09
CA PHE A 58 -0.83 1.52 0.99
C PHE A 58 0.22 1.02 1.97
N ALA A 59 1.25 1.84 2.20
CA ALA A 59 2.23 1.63 3.23
C ALA A 59 2.26 2.85 4.16
N ILE A 60 2.14 2.60 5.46
CA ILE A 60 2.32 3.61 6.49
C ILE A 60 3.49 3.13 7.35
N SER A 61 4.52 3.96 7.45
CA SER A 61 5.68 3.68 8.28
C SER A 61 5.97 4.85 9.21
N ALA A 62 6.52 4.54 10.37
CA ALA A 62 6.97 5.52 11.34
C ALA A 62 8.34 5.11 11.86
N SER A 63 9.25 6.06 12.03
CA SER A 63 10.53 5.81 12.68
C SER A 63 10.87 6.93 13.64
N THR A 64 11.51 6.60 14.76
CA THR A 64 12.04 7.59 15.70
C THR A 64 13.33 7.09 16.33
N VAL A 65 14.24 8.01 16.63
CA VAL A 65 15.47 7.71 17.36
C VAL A 65 15.30 8.21 18.78
N THR A 66 15.43 7.31 19.75
CA THR A 66 15.36 7.64 21.17
C THR A 66 16.63 8.36 21.65
N ASP A 67 16.57 9.00 22.80
CA ASP A 67 17.72 9.74 23.37
C ASP A 67 18.96 8.86 23.61
N ASN A 68 18.76 7.55 23.82
CA ASN A 68 19.84 6.57 23.95
C ASN A 68 20.33 6.00 22.61
N GLY A 69 19.89 6.56 21.48
CA GLY A 69 20.37 6.22 20.14
C GLY A 69 19.76 4.94 19.56
N LEU A 70 18.66 4.42 20.13
CA LEU A 70 17.95 3.29 19.54
C LEU A 70 16.95 3.80 18.50
N THR A 71 16.87 3.13 17.37
CA THR A 71 15.85 3.41 16.36
C THR A 71 14.66 2.50 16.59
N LEU A 72 13.48 3.09 16.76
CA LEU A 72 12.21 2.38 16.83
C LEU A 72 11.48 2.60 15.51
N SER A 73 11.10 1.52 14.85
CA SER A 73 10.39 1.58 13.57
C SER A 73 9.08 0.79 13.64
N ALA A 74 8.03 1.30 13.02
CA ALA A 74 6.76 0.61 12.88
C ALA A 74 6.29 0.72 11.42
N ARG A 75 5.65 -0.33 10.90
CA ARG A 75 5.00 -0.31 9.60
C ARG A 75 3.65 -0.98 9.65
N THR A 76 2.75 -0.55 8.77
CA THR A 76 1.60 -1.32 8.34
C THR A 76 1.45 -1.17 6.84
N PHE A 77 1.12 -2.26 6.17
CA PHE A 77 0.90 -2.33 4.75
C PHE A 77 -0.50 -2.89 4.50
N GLN A 78 -1.12 -2.39 3.43
CA GLN A 78 -2.36 -2.91 2.89
C GLN A 78 -2.08 -3.38 1.48
N ASP A 79 -2.19 -4.69 1.27
CA ASP A 79 -2.10 -5.32 -0.04
C ASP A 79 -3.43 -5.16 -0.80
N GLY A 80 -3.36 -4.64 -2.02
CA GLY A 80 -4.52 -4.31 -2.83
C GLY A 80 -5.16 -5.53 -3.46
N ALA A 81 -6.38 -5.86 -3.04
CA ALA A 81 -7.18 -6.92 -3.66
C ALA A 81 -8.29 -6.37 -4.56
N ALA A 82 -8.38 -6.89 -5.79
CA ALA A 82 -9.36 -6.43 -6.80
C ALA A 82 -10.82 -6.80 -6.45
N ASP A 83 -11.02 -7.77 -5.56
CA ASP A 83 -12.33 -8.20 -5.06
C ASP A 83 -12.83 -7.37 -3.86
N GLY A 84 -12.05 -6.36 -3.44
CA GLY A 84 -12.34 -5.50 -2.30
C GLY A 84 -12.01 -6.12 -0.94
N SER A 85 -11.30 -7.24 -0.88
CA SER A 85 -10.86 -7.87 0.38
C SER A 85 -9.62 -7.22 1.00
N ALA A 86 -9.14 -6.11 0.43
CA ALA A 86 -7.93 -5.42 0.85
C ALA A 86 -7.99 -5.03 2.33
N SER A 87 -6.93 -5.30 3.09
CA SER A 87 -6.85 -5.05 4.53
C SER A 87 -5.43 -4.68 4.94
N PHE A 88 -5.29 -3.88 5.99
CA PHE A 88 -4.01 -3.65 6.67
C PHE A 88 -3.66 -4.86 7.53
N ALA A 89 -3.33 -5.98 6.89
CA ALA A 89 -3.03 -7.25 7.57
C ALA A 89 -1.55 -7.36 7.92
N GLU A 90 -0.66 -6.85 7.07
CA GLU A 90 0.77 -6.82 7.39
C GLU A 90 1.11 -5.62 8.27
N GLN A 91 1.67 -5.91 9.42
CA GLN A 91 2.06 -4.91 10.40
C GLN A 91 3.25 -5.40 11.21
N GLY A 92 4.12 -4.46 11.55
CA GLY A 92 5.37 -4.80 12.19
C GLY A 92 5.95 -3.65 12.99
N PHE A 93 6.80 -4.01 13.94
CA PHE A 93 7.56 -3.11 14.77
C PHE A 93 8.98 -3.65 14.95
N SER A 94 9.99 -2.79 14.92
CA SER A 94 11.37 -3.17 15.17
C SER A 94 12.11 -2.17 16.04
N ILE A 95 13.15 -2.69 16.70
CA ILE A 95 14.11 -1.92 17.50
C ILE A 95 15.50 -2.22 16.96
N SER A 96 16.22 -1.20 16.51
CA SER A 96 17.60 -1.33 16.04
C SER A 96 18.57 -0.45 16.82
N GLY A 97 19.79 -0.95 16.91
CA GLY A 97 20.93 -0.29 17.55
C GLY A 97 22.23 -1.03 17.20
N ASP A 98 23.28 -0.83 17.99
CA ASP A 98 24.59 -1.46 17.75
C ASP A 98 24.58 -2.99 17.84
N PHE A 99 23.55 -3.56 18.49
CA PHE A 99 23.34 -5.01 18.58
C PHE A 99 22.67 -5.62 17.35
N GLY A 100 22.39 -4.82 16.31
CA GLY A 100 21.57 -5.22 15.17
C GLY A 100 20.11 -4.83 15.36
N GLU A 101 19.20 -5.64 14.83
CA GLU A 101 17.76 -5.35 14.80
C GLU A 101 16.95 -6.49 15.41
N LEU A 102 15.96 -6.13 16.22
CA LEU A 102 14.94 -7.02 16.75
C LEU A 102 13.59 -6.62 16.16
N GLY A 103 13.07 -7.44 15.24
CA GLY A 103 11.80 -7.22 14.56
C GLY A 103 10.68 -8.14 15.07
N PHE A 104 9.46 -7.61 15.07
CA PHE A 104 8.21 -8.31 15.35
C PHE A 104 7.23 -7.97 14.25
N ALA A 105 6.70 -8.97 13.54
CA ALA A 105 5.66 -8.74 12.54
C ALA A 105 4.61 -9.83 12.57
N SER A 106 3.43 -9.45 12.12
CA SER A 106 2.45 -10.36 11.55
C SER A 106 2.53 -10.21 10.03
N ASP A 107 3.61 -10.72 9.45
CA ASP A 107 3.68 -10.91 8.00
C ASP A 107 3.02 -12.25 7.64
N GLU A 108 2.46 -12.33 6.44
CA GLU A 108 2.18 -13.61 5.79
C GLU A 108 3.51 -14.40 5.67
N ASP A 109 3.48 -15.72 5.85
CA ASP A 109 4.67 -16.60 5.90
C ASP A 109 5.60 -16.41 4.68
N ALA A 110 6.57 -15.47 4.75
CA ALA A 110 7.79 -15.33 3.92
C ALA A 110 8.32 -13.88 3.88
N ASP A 111 7.54 -12.88 4.29
CA ASP A 111 8.04 -11.50 4.25
C ASP A 111 8.96 -11.24 5.45
N ALA A 112 10.23 -10.97 5.13
CA ALA A 112 11.22 -10.53 6.09
C ALA A 112 11.07 -9.02 6.35
N PHE A 113 11.52 -8.57 7.52
CA PHE A 113 12.02 -7.21 7.66
C PHE A 113 13.31 -7.01 6.86
#